data_AF-A0A9D3NXA6-F1
#
_entry.id   AF-A0A9D3NXA6-F1
#
_cell.length_a   1.000
_cell.length_b   1.000
_cell.length_c   1.000
_cell.angle_alpha   90.00
_cell.angle_beta   90.00
_cell.angle_gamma   90.00
#
_symmetry.space_group_name_H-M   'P 1'
#
loop_
_entity.id
_entity.type
_entity.pdbx_description
1 polymer ?
#
loop_
_entity_poly.entity_id
_entity_poly.type
_entity_poly.pdbx_seq_one_letter_code
_entity_poly.pdbx_strand_id
1 'polypeptide(L)'
;MLREAMEAQFVGESEGLTFWLARPQDYEEVMAISHDIYQGNDYLPHRYHTWMTEHDRVVIIGRKNGKLVALDSALVVDGGQTVVLEGLRVCPSERGQGVAGVIQRVTDSYIKQVYPSVTTKRLTRRDNPGPEKLSKFTFLACRAILSLCGEAESFKDFVLGLKSKQERMEKSNGPNNNQKLFVLKDSHQLRALLLDPDLSLRLQLPGGAIIQDWQPLKPMESNLEILERRNLTWWHWTLHWWLMEGKQW
;
A
#
# COMPACT_ATOMS: atom_id res chain seq x y z
N MET A 1 16.00 28.69 -2.77
CA MET A 1 16.10 27.90 -4.02
C MET A 1 14.72 27.84 -4.64
N LEU A 2 14.60 28.14 -5.93
CA LEU A 2 13.44 27.73 -6.71
C LEU A 2 13.50 26.21 -6.83
N ARG A 3 12.37 25.52 -6.66
CA ARG A 3 12.28 24.12 -7.09
C ARG A 3 12.17 24.15 -8.60
N GLU A 4 13.07 23.46 -9.30
CA GLU A 4 12.90 23.23 -10.74
C GLU A 4 11.57 22.50 -10.95
N ALA A 5 10.75 23.00 -11.88
CA ALA A 5 9.50 22.37 -12.20
C ALA A 5 9.82 21.12 -13.02
N MET A 6 9.65 19.94 -12.42
CA MET A 6 9.80 18.66 -13.13
C MET A 6 8.92 18.68 -14.39
N GLU A 7 9.54 18.49 -15.55
CA GLU A 7 8.81 18.50 -16.82
C GLU A 7 7.81 17.34 -16.86
N ALA A 8 6.70 17.53 -17.58
CA ALA A 8 5.67 16.51 -17.71
C ALA A 8 6.15 15.38 -18.64
N GLN A 9 6.68 14.31 -18.07
CA GLN A 9 7.08 13.13 -18.86
C GLN A 9 5.83 12.40 -19.37
N PHE A 10 5.66 12.41 -20.70
CA PHE A 10 4.66 11.62 -21.39
C PHE A 10 4.98 10.12 -21.30
N VAL A 11 3.94 9.31 -21.10
CA VAL A 11 4.02 7.84 -21.05
C VAL A 11 3.40 7.19 -22.29
N GLY A 12 2.29 7.72 -22.79
CA GLY A 12 1.60 7.17 -23.97
C GLY A 12 0.15 7.62 -24.10
N GLU A 13 -0.55 7.06 -25.10
CA GLU A 13 -1.98 7.28 -25.34
C GLU A 13 -2.69 5.95 -25.54
N SER A 14 -3.91 5.80 -25.02
CA SER A 14 -4.76 4.61 -25.22
C SER A 14 -6.23 4.97 -24.95
N GLU A 15 -7.16 4.46 -25.77
CA GLU A 15 -8.62 4.62 -25.59
C GLU A 15 -9.10 6.10 -25.44
N GLY A 16 -8.43 7.04 -26.10
CA GLY A 16 -8.73 8.48 -25.99
C GLY A 16 -8.27 9.13 -24.67
N LEU A 17 -7.35 8.47 -23.95
CA LEU A 17 -6.69 8.97 -22.74
C LEU A 17 -5.20 9.14 -23.00
N THR A 18 -4.65 10.29 -22.60
CA THR A 18 -3.19 10.52 -22.56
C THR A 18 -2.66 10.24 -21.16
N PHE A 19 -1.47 9.67 -21.07
CA PHE A 19 -0.86 9.22 -19.82
C PHE A 19 0.49 9.89 -19.59
N TRP A 20 0.72 10.29 -18.34
CA TRP A 20 1.86 11.10 -17.93
C TRP A 20 2.35 10.62 -16.56
N LEU A 21 3.64 10.81 -16.26
CA LEU A 21 4.10 10.72 -14.88
C LEU A 21 3.48 11.87 -14.06
N ALA A 22 2.99 11.54 -12.86
CA ALA A 22 2.49 12.54 -11.93
C ALA A 22 3.63 13.38 -11.35
N ARG A 23 3.35 14.65 -11.04
CA ARG A 23 4.30 15.58 -10.41
C ARG A 23 3.66 16.23 -9.18
N PRO A 24 4.44 16.84 -8.26
CA PRO A 24 3.89 17.54 -7.10
C PRO A 24 2.81 18.59 -7.43
N GLN A 25 2.82 19.15 -8.64
CA GLN A 25 1.87 20.16 -9.13
C GLN A 25 0.50 19.59 -9.54
N ASP A 26 0.39 18.30 -9.88
CA ASP A 26 -0.88 17.68 -10.29
C ASP A 26 -1.78 17.32 -9.06
N TYR A 27 -1.33 17.63 -7.83
CA TYR A 27 -2.00 17.33 -6.55
C TYR A 27 -3.47 17.74 -6.52
N GLU A 28 -3.80 19.00 -6.81
CA GLU A 28 -5.18 19.51 -6.69
C GLU A 28 -6.15 18.81 -7.66
N GLU A 29 -5.72 18.51 -8.88
CA GLU A 29 -6.52 17.73 -9.84
C GLU A 29 -6.70 16.27 -9.38
N VAL A 30 -5.68 15.68 -8.76
CA VAL A 30 -5.78 14.33 -8.17
C VAL A 30 -6.73 14.31 -6.97
N MET A 31 -6.70 15.34 -6.11
CA MET A 31 -7.64 15.44 -4.99
C MET A 31 -9.08 15.66 -5.46
N ALA A 32 -9.28 16.47 -6.51
CA ALA A 32 -10.60 16.68 -7.11
C ALA A 32 -11.25 15.38 -7.61
N ILE A 33 -10.49 14.44 -8.20
CA ILE A 33 -11.03 13.13 -8.60
C ILE A 33 -11.11 12.10 -7.45
N SER A 34 -10.57 12.44 -6.27
CA SER A 34 -10.52 11.58 -5.08
C SER A 34 -11.61 11.89 -4.03
N HIS A 35 -12.53 12.81 -4.32
CA HIS A 35 -13.62 13.20 -3.42
C HIS A 35 -14.46 11.99 -2.92
N ASP A 36 -14.90 12.05 -1.68
CA ASP A 36 -15.64 11.02 -0.91
C ASP A 36 -14.99 9.63 -0.79
N ILE A 37 -13.74 9.44 -1.24
CA ILE A 37 -13.06 8.16 -1.11
C ILE A 37 -12.85 7.81 0.37
N TYR A 38 -13.14 6.55 0.69
CA TYR A 38 -13.15 5.98 2.05
C TYR A 38 -13.95 6.82 3.08
N GLN A 39 -15.03 7.48 2.66
CA GLN A 39 -15.90 8.29 3.52
C GLN A 39 -15.12 9.45 4.18
N GLY A 40 -14.24 10.11 3.40
CA GLY A 40 -13.37 11.19 3.86
C GLY A 40 -12.06 10.72 4.52
N ASN A 41 -11.93 9.44 4.85
CA ASN A 41 -10.73 8.85 5.45
C ASN A 41 -9.68 8.47 4.39
N ASP A 42 -9.40 9.37 3.44
CA ASP A 42 -8.44 9.10 2.37
C ASP A 42 -6.99 9.32 2.84
N TYR A 43 -6.12 8.34 2.57
CA TYR A 43 -4.70 8.43 2.85
C TYR A 43 -3.93 9.20 1.77
N LEU A 44 -4.46 9.31 0.55
CA LEU A 44 -3.73 9.86 -0.59
C LEU A 44 -3.28 11.33 -0.39
N PRO A 45 -4.07 12.25 0.19
CA PRO A 45 -3.60 13.61 0.50
C PRO A 45 -2.30 13.62 1.34
N HIS A 46 -2.18 12.71 2.31
CA HIS A 46 -1.02 12.59 3.20
C HIS A 46 0.15 11.76 2.61
N ARG A 47 -0.06 11.08 1.48
CA ARG A 47 0.96 10.25 0.81
C ARG A 47 1.50 10.88 -0.48
N TYR A 48 0.70 11.68 -1.18
CA TYR A 48 0.96 12.10 -2.56
C TYR A 48 2.33 12.77 -2.75
N HIS A 49 2.66 13.81 -1.96
CA HIS A 49 3.93 14.51 -2.13
C HIS A 49 5.15 13.63 -1.82
N THR A 50 5.05 12.70 -0.86
CA THR A 50 6.10 11.72 -0.56
C THR A 50 6.27 10.73 -1.71
N TRP A 51 5.17 10.30 -2.34
CA TRP A 51 5.19 9.41 -3.50
C TRP A 51 5.91 10.01 -4.72
N MET A 52 5.91 11.34 -4.89
CA MET A 52 6.67 12.01 -5.96
C MET A 52 8.20 11.95 -5.77
N THR A 53 8.66 11.48 -4.60
CA THR A 53 10.08 11.39 -4.21
C THR A 53 10.47 10.01 -3.68
N GLU A 54 9.56 9.03 -3.71
CA GLU A 54 9.82 7.70 -3.19
C GLU A 54 10.56 6.84 -4.23
N HIS A 55 11.73 6.33 -3.86
CA HIS A 55 12.50 5.42 -4.71
C HIS A 55 11.67 4.17 -5.07
N ASP A 56 11.91 3.63 -6.26
CA ASP A 56 11.18 2.50 -6.86
C ASP A 56 9.66 2.72 -7.06
N ARG A 57 9.13 3.92 -6.83
CA ARG A 57 7.73 4.26 -7.11
C ARG A 57 7.56 4.93 -8.47
N VAL A 58 6.54 4.48 -9.20
CA VAL A 58 5.93 5.19 -10.32
C VAL A 58 4.52 5.63 -9.92
N VAL A 59 4.11 6.80 -10.38
CA VAL A 59 2.74 7.29 -10.30
C VAL A 59 2.34 7.82 -11.68
N ILE A 60 1.29 7.26 -12.26
CA ILE A 60 0.77 7.66 -13.58
C ILE A 60 -0.57 8.37 -13.39
N ILE A 61 -0.77 9.45 -14.13
CA ILE A 61 -2.06 10.13 -14.28
C ILE A 61 -2.59 9.97 -15.71
N GLY A 62 -3.88 9.72 -15.82
CA GLY A 62 -4.62 9.66 -17.08
C GLY A 62 -5.44 10.93 -17.30
N ARG A 63 -5.31 11.55 -18.48
CA ARG A 63 -6.00 12.79 -18.87
C ARG A 63 -6.89 12.58 -20.11
N LYS A 64 -8.16 13.00 -20.02
CA LYS A 64 -9.17 12.97 -21.09
C LYS A 64 -9.50 14.41 -21.50
N ASN A 65 -9.30 14.78 -22.75
CA ASN A 65 -9.45 16.16 -23.24
C ASN A 65 -8.72 17.19 -22.32
N GLY A 66 -7.47 16.87 -21.95
CA GLY A 66 -6.62 17.65 -21.03
C GLY A 66 -6.92 17.50 -19.53
N LYS A 67 -8.16 17.20 -19.13
CA LYS A 67 -8.57 17.09 -17.72
C LYS A 67 -8.09 15.78 -17.10
N LEU A 68 -7.56 15.82 -15.88
CA LEU A 68 -7.21 14.61 -15.12
C LEU A 68 -8.48 13.80 -14.81
N VAL A 69 -8.46 12.50 -15.15
CA VAL A 69 -9.58 11.57 -14.92
C VAL A 69 -9.20 10.30 -14.19
N ALA A 70 -7.91 9.96 -14.10
CA ALA A 70 -7.43 8.78 -13.38
C ALA A 70 -6.03 8.97 -12.79
N LEU A 71 -5.72 8.19 -11.76
CA LEU A 71 -4.37 8.00 -11.22
C LEU A 71 -4.20 6.52 -10.86
N ASP A 72 -2.98 6.00 -11.00
CA ASP A 72 -2.58 4.68 -10.52
C ASP A 72 -1.13 4.76 -10.03
N SER A 73 -0.78 4.09 -8.92
CA SER A 73 0.59 4.06 -8.41
C SER A 73 1.10 2.63 -8.31
N ALA A 74 2.38 2.46 -8.64
CA ALA A 74 3.11 1.22 -8.62
C ALA A 74 4.39 1.42 -7.80
N LEU A 75 4.56 0.66 -6.71
CA LEU A 75 5.81 0.58 -5.96
C LEU A 75 6.51 -0.74 -6.29
N VAL A 76 7.73 -0.69 -6.82
CA VAL A 76 8.55 -1.88 -7.07
C VAL A 76 9.26 -2.29 -5.76
N VAL A 77 9.21 -3.59 -5.46
CA VAL A 77 9.61 -4.18 -4.17
C VAL A 77 10.21 -5.58 -4.39
N ASP A 78 10.56 -6.28 -3.30
CA ASP A 78 11.11 -7.64 -3.32
C ASP A 78 12.39 -7.77 -4.17
N GLY A 79 13.24 -6.74 -4.18
CA GLY A 79 14.47 -6.72 -4.99
C GLY A 79 14.21 -6.60 -6.50
N GLY A 80 13.23 -5.80 -6.90
CA GLY A 80 12.90 -5.58 -8.31
C GLY A 80 12.09 -6.70 -8.97
N GLN A 81 11.54 -7.63 -8.18
CA GLN A 81 10.79 -8.80 -8.69
C GLN A 81 9.26 -8.63 -8.62
N THR A 82 8.77 -7.77 -7.72
CA THR A 82 7.34 -7.57 -7.46
C THR A 82 6.98 -6.10 -7.60
N VAL A 83 5.81 -5.79 -8.14
CA VAL A 83 5.16 -4.48 -8.00
C VAL A 83 3.96 -4.57 -7.06
N VAL A 84 3.74 -3.55 -6.24
CA VAL A 84 2.51 -3.34 -5.47
C VAL A 84 1.74 -2.20 -6.13
N LEU A 85 0.49 -2.44 -6.52
CA LEU A 85 -0.41 -1.36 -6.97
C LEU A 85 -1.17 -0.73 -5.81
N GLU A 86 -1.18 0.60 -5.79
CA GLU A 86 -1.76 1.44 -4.74
C GLU A 86 -2.49 2.66 -5.34
N GLY A 87 -3.31 3.34 -4.55
CA GLY A 87 -3.80 4.68 -4.87
C GLY A 87 -4.80 4.80 -6.02
N LEU A 88 -5.12 3.74 -6.78
CA LEU A 88 -5.99 3.77 -7.97
C LEU A 88 -7.20 4.72 -7.81
N ARG A 89 -7.31 5.69 -8.71
CA ARG A 89 -8.40 6.67 -8.83
C ARG A 89 -9.01 6.63 -10.23
N VAL A 90 -10.33 6.82 -10.26
CA VAL A 90 -11.07 7.23 -11.46
C VAL A 90 -12.08 8.31 -11.04
N CYS A 91 -12.13 9.40 -11.79
CA CYS A 91 -13.08 10.50 -11.64
C CYS A 91 -14.52 9.97 -11.63
N PRO A 92 -15.42 10.44 -10.73
CA PRO A 92 -16.79 9.92 -10.60
C PRO A 92 -17.56 9.76 -11.92
N SER A 93 -17.46 10.72 -12.85
CA SER A 93 -18.14 10.68 -14.15
C SER A 93 -17.59 9.65 -15.14
N GLU A 94 -16.38 9.15 -14.91
CA GLU A 94 -15.63 8.22 -15.77
C GLU A 94 -15.62 6.78 -15.21
N ARG A 95 -16.24 6.56 -14.05
CA ARG A 95 -16.42 5.23 -13.46
C ARG A 95 -17.38 4.39 -14.32
N GLY A 96 -17.16 3.08 -14.35
CA GLY A 96 -17.89 2.15 -15.22
C GLY A 96 -17.42 2.12 -16.68
N GLN A 97 -16.79 3.18 -17.19
CA GLN A 97 -16.32 3.30 -18.59
C GLN A 97 -14.98 2.59 -18.87
N GLY A 98 -14.61 1.56 -18.10
CA GLY A 98 -13.37 0.79 -18.30
C GLY A 98 -12.05 1.49 -17.95
N VAL A 99 -12.03 2.81 -17.72
CA VAL A 99 -10.83 3.66 -17.50
C VAL A 99 -9.82 3.06 -16.51
N ALA A 100 -10.29 2.49 -15.38
CA ALA A 100 -9.43 1.83 -14.40
C ALA A 100 -8.57 0.70 -15.00
N GLY A 101 -9.14 -0.08 -15.92
CA GLY A 101 -8.42 -1.14 -16.62
C GLY A 101 -7.51 -0.62 -17.74
N VAL A 102 -7.74 0.58 -18.27
CA VAL A 102 -6.84 1.22 -19.25
C VAL A 102 -5.60 1.72 -18.55
N ILE A 103 -5.75 2.55 -17.50
CA ILE A 103 -4.59 3.09 -16.77
C ILE A 103 -3.72 1.98 -16.18
N GLN A 104 -4.31 0.92 -15.61
CA GLN A 104 -3.54 -0.21 -15.11
C GLN A 104 -2.74 -0.94 -16.20
N ARG A 105 -3.24 -1.06 -17.45
CA ARG A 105 -2.44 -1.64 -18.55
C ARG A 105 -1.25 -0.74 -18.93
N VAL A 106 -1.41 0.58 -18.83
CA VAL A 106 -0.33 1.54 -19.08
C VAL A 106 0.70 1.50 -17.95
N THR A 107 0.26 1.46 -16.68
CA THR A 107 1.13 1.25 -15.50
C THR A 107 1.91 -0.05 -15.61
N ASP A 108 1.23 -1.16 -15.92
CA ASP A 108 1.84 -2.48 -16.11
C ASP A 108 2.93 -2.43 -17.19
N SER A 109 2.62 -1.84 -18.35
CA SER A 109 3.55 -1.75 -19.49
C SER A 109 4.76 -0.86 -19.18
N TYR A 110 4.56 0.29 -18.54
CA TYR A 110 5.63 1.20 -18.18
C TYR A 110 6.55 0.61 -17.10
N ILE A 111 5.99 -0.07 -16.09
CA ILE A 111 6.79 -0.79 -15.09
C ILE A 111 7.62 -1.90 -15.75
N LYS A 112 7.05 -2.66 -16.70
CA LYS A 112 7.81 -3.68 -17.45
C LYS A 112 8.94 -3.08 -18.31
N GLN A 113 8.80 -1.84 -18.79
CA GLN A 113 9.83 -1.14 -19.54
C GLN A 113 10.97 -0.63 -18.66
N VAL A 114 10.64 -0.03 -17.50
CA VAL A 114 11.65 0.58 -16.59
C VAL A 114 12.28 -0.46 -15.66
N TYR A 115 11.52 -1.48 -15.26
CA TYR A 115 11.95 -2.57 -14.37
C TYR A 115 11.65 -3.95 -15.02
N PRO A 116 12.39 -4.37 -16.07
CA PRO A 116 12.13 -5.63 -16.78
C PRO A 116 12.23 -6.90 -15.93
N SER A 117 12.85 -6.79 -14.74
CA SER A 117 12.95 -7.86 -13.75
C SER A 117 11.65 -8.17 -13.00
N VAL A 118 10.63 -7.29 -13.07
CA VAL A 118 9.38 -7.49 -12.33
C VAL A 118 8.53 -8.57 -13.01
N THR A 119 8.30 -9.65 -12.30
CA THR A 119 7.52 -10.83 -12.75
C THR A 119 6.20 -11.00 -12.01
N THR A 120 5.99 -10.23 -10.93
CA THR A 120 4.86 -10.39 -10.01
C THR A 120 4.14 -9.06 -9.79
N LYS A 121 2.81 -9.02 -9.92
CA LYS A 121 1.98 -7.90 -9.43
C LYS A 121 1.21 -8.31 -8.18
N ARG A 122 1.23 -7.49 -7.13
CA ARG A 122 0.37 -7.60 -5.95
C ARG A 122 -0.51 -6.37 -5.79
N LEU A 123 -1.63 -6.55 -5.10
CA LEU A 123 -2.45 -5.46 -4.58
C LEU A 123 -3.29 -5.95 -3.40
N THR A 124 -3.62 -5.01 -2.50
CA THR A 124 -4.55 -5.24 -1.38
C THR A 124 -5.79 -4.36 -1.53
N ARG A 125 -6.99 -4.88 -1.25
CA ARG A 125 -8.24 -4.09 -1.29
C ARG A 125 -9.22 -4.40 -0.16
N ARG A 126 -10.14 -3.46 0.08
CA ARG A 126 -11.24 -3.56 1.08
C ARG A 126 -12.45 -4.31 0.53
N ASP A 127 -12.80 -4.05 -0.73
CA ASP A 127 -13.95 -4.65 -1.41
C ASP A 127 -13.71 -6.14 -1.70
N ASN A 128 -14.73 -6.96 -1.49
CA ASN A 128 -14.71 -8.34 -1.97
C ASN A 128 -14.49 -8.32 -3.50
N PRO A 129 -13.44 -8.98 -4.04
CA PRO A 129 -13.15 -8.98 -5.47
C PRO A 129 -14.25 -9.57 -6.35
N GLY A 130 -15.08 -10.47 -5.83
CA GLY A 130 -16.01 -11.25 -6.64
C GLY A 130 -15.29 -12.23 -7.60
N PRO A 131 -16.03 -13.15 -8.24
CA PRO A 131 -15.44 -14.21 -9.06
C PRO A 131 -14.68 -13.67 -10.28
N GLU A 132 -15.13 -12.57 -10.89
CA GLU A 132 -14.52 -12.02 -12.11
C GLU A 132 -13.10 -11.49 -11.86
N LYS A 133 -12.86 -10.73 -10.78
CA LYS A 133 -11.49 -10.33 -10.39
C LYS A 133 -10.67 -11.53 -9.88
N LEU A 134 -11.29 -12.45 -9.12
CA LEU A 134 -10.62 -13.68 -8.64
C LEU A 134 -10.24 -14.64 -9.78
N SER A 135 -10.83 -14.52 -10.97
CA SER A 135 -10.35 -15.27 -12.15
C SER A 135 -8.94 -14.84 -12.56
N LYS A 136 -8.64 -13.52 -12.49
CA LYS A 136 -7.39 -12.87 -12.94
C LYS A 136 -6.26 -12.90 -11.91
N PHE A 137 -6.60 -12.99 -10.61
CA PHE A 137 -5.64 -12.97 -9.51
C PHE A 137 -5.66 -14.28 -8.70
N THR A 138 -4.50 -14.68 -8.20
CA THR A 138 -4.35 -15.64 -7.10
C THR A 138 -4.69 -14.92 -5.80
N PHE A 139 -5.58 -15.51 -5.02
CA PHE A 139 -5.93 -15.02 -3.69
C PHE A 139 -4.93 -15.59 -2.67
N LEU A 140 -4.18 -14.71 -1.98
CA LEU A 140 -3.16 -15.13 -1.01
C LEU A 140 -3.68 -15.16 0.42
N ALA A 141 -4.52 -14.19 0.80
CA ALA A 141 -5.22 -14.18 2.09
C ALA A 141 -6.37 -13.18 2.11
N CYS A 142 -7.37 -13.45 2.95
CA CYS A 142 -8.23 -12.42 3.54
C CYS A 142 -7.96 -12.48 5.04
N ARG A 143 -7.86 -11.33 5.70
CA ARG A 143 -7.80 -11.29 7.16
C ARG A 143 -8.95 -10.45 7.71
N ALA A 144 -9.68 -11.05 8.66
CA ALA A 144 -10.72 -10.44 9.47
C ALA A 144 -10.06 -9.69 10.63
N ILE A 145 -10.30 -8.39 10.67
CA ILE A 145 -9.33 -7.38 11.10
C ILE A 145 -10.25 -6.14 11.39
N LEU A 146 -10.04 -5.28 12.41
CA LEU A 146 -11.07 -4.40 13.03
C LEU A 146 -10.59 -2.97 13.47
N SER A 147 -11.17 -1.86 12.95
CA SER A 147 -10.66 -0.47 13.14
C SER A 147 -11.30 0.27 14.31
N LEU A 148 -10.57 1.29 14.77
CA LEU A 148 -10.94 2.25 15.80
C LEU A 148 -10.85 3.66 15.20
N CYS A 149 -11.93 4.42 15.30
CA CYS A 149 -12.01 5.84 14.95
C CYS A 149 -12.56 6.60 16.15
N GLY A 150 -12.13 7.85 16.33
CA GLY A 150 -12.51 8.69 17.46
C GLY A 150 -11.86 10.08 17.36
N GLU A 151 -12.22 10.98 18.27
CA GLU A 151 -11.73 12.35 18.29
C GLU A 151 -10.22 12.40 18.51
N ALA A 152 -9.50 13.11 17.65
CA ALA A 152 -8.03 13.14 17.66
C ALA A 152 -7.44 13.63 19.00
N GLU A 153 -8.14 14.55 19.68
CA GLU A 153 -7.78 15.05 21.01
C GLU A 153 -7.79 13.92 22.06
N SER A 154 -8.81 13.07 22.02
CA SER A 154 -8.96 11.91 22.93
C SER A 154 -8.00 10.75 22.63
N PHE A 155 -7.46 10.68 21.42
CA PHE A 155 -6.73 9.51 20.93
C PHE A 155 -5.46 9.20 21.74
N LYS A 156 -4.78 10.25 22.23
CA LYS A 156 -3.61 10.11 23.11
C LYS A 156 -3.95 9.37 24.41
N ASP A 157 -5.04 9.77 25.06
CA ASP A 157 -5.44 9.22 26.36
C ASP A 157 -6.10 7.83 26.20
N PHE A 158 -6.76 7.59 25.07
CA PHE A 158 -7.17 6.25 24.65
C PHE A 158 -5.97 5.29 24.51
N VAL A 159 -4.90 5.72 23.83
CA VAL A 159 -3.66 4.95 23.67
C VAL A 159 -2.96 4.71 25.02
N LEU A 160 -2.91 5.71 25.90
CA LEU A 160 -2.38 5.56 27.27
C LEU A 160 -3.24 4.58 28.10
N GLY A 161 -4.57 4.62 27.94
CA GLY A 161 -5.52 3.70 28.56
C GLY A 161 -5.35 2.26 28.08
N LEU A 162 -5.05 2.04 26.79
CA LEU A 162 -4.72 0.72 26.25
C LEU A 162 -3.40 0.17 26.84
N LYS A 163 -2.31 0.96 26.83
CA LYS A 163 -1.03 0.57 27.44
C LYS A 163 -1.20 0.19 28.92
N SER A 164 -1.92 1.03 29.67
CA SER A 164 -2.23 0.81 31.08
C SER A 164 -3.05 -0.46 31.32
N LYS A 165 -3.91 -0.88 30.38
CA LYS A 165 -4.64 -2.15 30.45
C LYS A 165 -3.72 -3.34 30.14
N GLN A 166 -2.89 -3.24 29.10
CA GLN A 166 -1.93 -4.27 28.72
C GLN A 166 -0.97 -4.59 29.87
N GLU A 167 -0.33 -3.58 30.47
CA GLU A 167 0.57 -3.77 31.62
C GLU A 167 -0.10 -4.49 32.80
N ARG A 168 -1.39 -4.24 33.05
CA ARG A 168 -2.14 -4.92 34.12
C ARG A 168 -2.45 -6.38 33.76
N MET A 169 -2.70 -6.67 32.49
CA MET A 169 -2.88 -8.06 32.02
C MET A 169 -1.57 -8.85 32.08
N GLU A 170 -0.45 -8.24 31.69
CA GLU A 170 0.90 -8.83 31.83
C GLU A 170 1.25 -9.13 33.29
N LYS A 171 0.91 -8.23 34.23
CA LYS A 171 1.12 -8.42 35.67
C LYS A 171 0.13 -9.41 36.32
N SER A 172 -1.03 -9.66 35.70
CA SER A 172 -2.07 -10.57 36.21
C SER A 172 -1.98 -11.99 35.64
N ASN A 173 -1.30 -12.19 34.52
CA ASN A 173 -1.09 -13.50 33.92
C ASN A 173 0.08 -14.21 34.60
N GLY A 174 -0.22 -15.25 35.39
CA GLY A 174 0.81 -16.13 35.95
C GLY A 174 1.65 -16.85 34.88
N PRO A 175 2.80 -17.44 35.26
CA PRO A 175 3.86 -17.87 34.33
C PRO A 175 3.51 -19.01 33.36
N ASN A 176 2.28 -19.55 33.38
CA ASN A 176 1.83 -20.65 32.53
C ASN A 176 1.18 -20.22 31.20
N ASN A 177 1.08 -18.92 30.91
CA ASN A 177 0.44 -18.46 29.67
C ASN A 177 1.48 -18.36 28.53
N ASN A 178 1.42 -19.29 27.56
CA ASN A 178 2.46 -19.48 26.52
C ASN A 178 2.67 -18.31 25.53
N GLN A 179 1.90 -17.23 25.65
CA GLN A 179 2.07 -16.00 24.84
C GLN A 179 3.16 -15.10 25.42
N LYS A 180 4.41 -15.59 25.40
CA LYS A 180 5.59 -14.80 25.79
C LYS A 180 5.82 -13.66 24.80
N LEU A 181 5.50 -12.44 25.20
CA LEU A 181 5.77 -11.23 24.43
C LEU A 181 7.30 -11.04 24.29
N PHE A 182 7.79 -11.04 23.04
CA PHE A 182 9.19 -10.78 22.74
C PHE A 182 9.43 -9.28 22.51
N VAL A 183 9.99 -8.62 23.53
CA VAL A 183 10.42 -7.22 23.42
C VAL A 183 11.74 -7.15 22.65
N LEU A 184 11.67 -6.69 21.41
CA LEU A 184 12.84 -6.35 20.59
C LEU A 184 13.49 -5.08 21.16
N LYS A 185 14.77 -5.14 21.52
CA LYS A 185 15.44 -4.03 22.23
C LYS A 185 16.11 -3.00 21.31
N ASP A 186 16.38 -3.40 20.07
CA ASP A 186 17.12 -2.62 19.08
C ASP A 186 16.75 -3.04 17.64
N SER A 187 17.22 -2.27 16.65
CA SER A 187 16.99 -2.53 15.24
C SER A 187 17.71 -3.78 14.71
N HIS A 188 18.81 -4.22 15.32
CA HIS A 188 19.51 -5.44 14.90
C HIS A 188 18.72 -6.69 15.26
N GLN A 189 18.08 -6.73 16.44
CA GLN A 189 17.16 -7.79 16.84
C GLN A 189 15.91 -7.85 15.96
N LEU A 190 15.33 -6.68 15.64
CA LEU A 190 14.21 -6.57 14.70
C LEU A 190 14.61 -7.09 13.32
N ARG A 191 15.74 -6.62 12.78
CA ARG A 191 16.29 -7.05 11.48
C ARG A 191 16.60 -8.54 11.44
N ALA A 192 17.20 -9.10 12.49
CA ALA A 192 17.47 -10.54 12.58
C ALA A 192 16.18 -11.36 12.59
N LEU A 193 15.13 -10.90 13.28
CA LEU A 193 13.80 -11.53 13.23
C LEU A 193 13.15 -11.39 11.85
N LEU A 194 13.25 -10.21 11.21
CA LEU A 194 12.68 -9.91 9.89
C LEU A 194 13.37 -10.63 8.73
N LEU A 195 14.59 -11.13 8.92
CA LEU A 195 15.36 -11.89 7.93
C LEU A 195 15.46 -13.40 8.25
N ASP A 196 14.82 -13.85 9.32
CA ASP A 196 14.76 -15.26 9.72
C ASP A 196 13.94 -16.06 8.68
N PRO A 197 14.52 -17.06 7.99
CA PRO A 197 13.83 -17.81 6.94
C PRO A 197 12.53 -18.48 7.40
N ASP A 198 12.45 -18.87 8.67
CA ASP A 198 11.28 -19.54 9.25
C ASP A 198 10.24 -18.53 9.76
N LEU A 199 10.46 -17.21 9.67
CA LEU A 199 9.48 -16.19 10.07
C LEU A 199 8.12 -16.39 9.37
N SER A 200 8.12 -16.58 8.05
CA SER A 200 6.91 -16.76 7.25
C SER A 200 6.12 -18.01 7.65
N LEU A 201 6.81 -19.08 8.05
CA LEU A 201 6.20 -20.33 8.51
C LEU A 201 5.66 -20.18 9.94
N ARG A 202 6.49 -19.70 10.87
CA ARG A 202 6.14 -19.56 12.31
C ARG A 202 4.99 -18.58 12.54
N LEU A 203 4.93 -17.48 11.77
CA LEU A 203 3.87 -16.47 11.88
C LEU A 203 2.72 -16.67 10.87
N GLN A 204 2.81 -17.69 10.00
CA GLN A 204 1.83 -17.99 8.95
C GLN A 204 1.50 -16.74 8.10
N LEU A 205 2.55 -16.09 7.59
CA LEU A 205 2.44 -14.81 6.90
C LEU A 205 1.64 -14.94 5.57
N PRO A 206 0.68 -14.04 5.29
CA PRO A 206 -0.08 -14.01 4.03
C PRO A 206 0.80 -14.06 2.78
N GLY A 207 0.79 -15.17 2.04
CA GLY A 207 1.67 -15.37 0.88
C GLY A 207 3.17 -15.23 1.19
N GLY A 208 3.57 -15.48 2.44
CA GLY A 208 4.93 -15.25 2.92
C GLY A 208 5.33 -13.77 3.05
N ALA A 209 4.37 -12.84 3.06
CA ALA A 209 4.61 -11.40 3.10
C ALA A 209 4.12 -10.73 4.40
N ILE A 210 4.86 -9.72 4.83
CA ILE A 210 4.47 -8.75 5.86
C ILE A 210 3.58 -7.70 5.19
N ILE A 211 2.40 -7.43 5.76
CA ILE A 211 1.50 -6.38 5.26
C ILE A 211 1.60 -5.17 6.18
N GLN A 212 2.16 -4.07 5.68
CA GLN A 212 2.25 -2.77 6.38
C GLN A 212 1.71 -1.69 5.44
N ASP A 213 0.73 -0.90 5.90
CA ASP A 213 0.11 0.21 5.15
C ASP A 213 -0.11 -0.08 3.64
N TRP A 214 -1.07 -0.97 3.33
CA TRP A 214 -1.40 -1.43 1.97
C TRP A 214 -0.30 -2.23 1.23
N GLN A 215 0.92 -2.31 1.75
CA GLN A 215 2.07 -2.87 1.03
C GLN A 215 2.43 -4.30 1.54
N PRO A 216 2.25 -5.35 0.71
CA PRO A 216 2.63 -6.74 1.01
C PRO A 216 4.08 -7.04 0.58
N LEU A 217 5.00 -6.89 1.53
CA LEU A 217 6.46 -6.96 1.34
C LEU A 217 7.00 -8.32 1.81
N LYS A 218 7.87 -8.98 1.04
CA LYS A 218 8.61 -10.15 1.55
C LYS A 218 9.52 -9.77 2.73
N PRO A 219 9.71 -10.66 3.73
CA PRO A 219 10.73 -10.52 4.77
C PRO A 219 12.13 -10.72 4.16
N MET A 220 12.70 -9.66 3.60
CA MET A 220 14.00 -9.67 2.92
C MET A 220 14.67 -8.30 2.92
N GLU A 221 16.00 -8.30 2.74
CA GLU A 221 16.89 -7.14 2.87
C GLU A 221 16.40 -5.87 2.16
N SER A 222 16.06 -5.98 0.87
CA SER A 222 15.64 -4.84 0.03
C SER A 222 14.35 -4.15 0.49
N ASN A 223 13.53 -4.82 1.30
CA ASN A 223 12.28 -4.28 1.80
C ASN A 223 12.42 -3.62 3.19
N LEU A 224 13.55 -3.78 3.88
CA LEU A 224 13.72 -3.28 5.25
C LEU A 224 13.58 -1.75 5.32
N GLU A 225 14.19 -1.02 4.39
CA GLU A 225 14.07 0.45 4.34
C GLU A 225 12.62 0.88 4.09
N ILE A 226 11.85 0.12 3.29
CA ILE A 226 10.43 0.42 3.02
C ILE A 226 9.60 0.23 4.30
N LEU A 227 9.85 -0.83 5.07
CA LEU A 227 9.20 -1.07 6.37
C LEU A 227 9.55 0.06 7.37
N GLU A 228 10.82 0.47 7.43
CA GLU A 228 11.31 1.54 8.31
C GLU A 228 10.74 2.92 7.95
N ARG A 229 10.79 3.33 6.67
CA ARG A 229 10.21 4.60 6.13
C ARG A 229 8.74 4.81 6.51
N ARG A 230 8.01 3.73 6.81
CA ARG A 230 6.59 3.74 7.16
C ARG A 230 6.32 3.85 8.66
N ASN A 231 7.35 4.01 9.50
CA ASN A 231 7.30 3.98 10.97
C ASN A 231 6.58 2.72 11.50
N LEU A 232 7.34 1.62 11.70
CA LEU A 232 6.88 0.32 12.23
C LEU A 232 6.19 0.42 13.61
N THR A 233 4.93 0.84 13.60
CA THR A 233 4.14 1.11 14.81
C THR A 233 3.20 -0.08 15.05
N TRP A 234 3.75 -1.15 15.64
CA TRP A 234 3.05 -2.41 15.85
C TRP A 234 1.85 -2.29 16.82
N TRP A 235 0.64 -2.13 16.27
CA TRP A 235 -0.63 -2.27 17.00
C TRP A 235 -1.50 -3.30 16.26
N HIS A 236 -1.70 -4.48 16.86
CA HIS A 236 -2.50 -5.56 16.26
C HIS A 236 -4.02 -5.33 16.45
N TRP A 237 -4.52 -4.26 15.83
CA TRP A 237 -5.93 -3.86 15.64
C TRP A 237 -6.01 -3.11 14.27
N THR A 238 -7.11 -3.10 13.51
CA THR A 238 -7.07 -3.39 12.05
C THR A 238 -8.27 -2.86 11.16
N LEU A 239 -8.75 -3.43 10.00
CA LEU A 239 -10.17 -3.46 9.45
C LEU A 239 -10.45 -4.16 8.07
N HIS A 240 -10.72 -5.48 8.03
CA HIS A 240 -11.10 -6.35 6.90
C HIS A 240 -10.54 -6.04 5.48
N TRP A 241 -9.55 -6.84 5.00
CA TRP A 241 -8.95 -6.67 3.66
C TRP A 241 -8.50 -7.98 2.99
N TRP A 242 -8.34 -7.93 1.66
CA TRP A 242 -7.98 -9.03 0.75
C TRP A 242 -6.62 -8.77 0.09
N LEU A 243 -5.69 -9.71 0.18
CA LEU A 243 -4.40 -9.73 -0.54
C LEU A 243 -4.49 -10.63 -1.78
N MET A 244 -4.07 -10.09 -2.92
CA MET A 244 -4.09 -10.74 -4.24
C MET A 244 -2.78 -10.56 -5.00
N GLU A 245 -2.44 -11.54 -5.82
CA GLU A 245 -1.26 -11.60 -6.68
C GLU A 245 -1.68 -11.97 -8.12
N GLY A 246 -1.08 -11.37 -9.15
CA GLY A 246 -1.46 -11.61 -10.54
C GLY A 246 -1.10 -13.03 -10.99
N LYS A 247 -2.00 -13.73 -11.67
CA LYS A 247 -1.74 -15.11 -12.17
C LYS A 247 -0.75 -15.14 -13.33
N GLN A 248 -0.68 -14.07 -14.10
CA GLN A 248 0.25 -13.83 -15.20
C GLN A 248 0.58 -12.34 -15.21
N TRP A 249 1.86 -11.99 -15.35
CA TRP A 249 2.31 -10.60 -15.40
C TRP A 249 3.63 -10.44 -16.14
#